data_AF-A0A4Z1KA50-F1
#
_entry.id   AF-A0A4Z1KA50-F1
#
_cell.length_a   1.000
_cell.length_b   1.000
_cell.length_c   1.000
_cell.angle_alpha   90.00
_cell.angle_beta   90.00
_cell.angle_gamma   90.00
#
_symmetry.space_group_name_H-M   'P 1'
#
loop_
_entity.id
_entity.type
_entity.pdbx_description
1 polymer ?
#
loop_
_entity_poly.entity_id
_entity_poly.type
_entity_poly.pdbx_seq_one_letter_code
_entity_poly.pdbx_strand_id
1 'polypeptide(L)'
;MIKFTDSAGIVLGHAVSFFNDADGMFAYGKNYFRNTRDPFTITAAGETLYIITSIFAVNEVYRNTEQLTFDDYITDMMVSFGATPHAIGEMWEPSSQKLNRGGGNWPPSKPLAHIAETIIRQQL
;
A
#
# COMPACT_ATOMS: atom_id res chain seq x y z
N MET A 1 -23.79 -2.81 -0.58
CA MET A 1 -22.57 -2.02 -0.30
C MET A 1 -22.94 -0.55 -0.35
N ILE A 2 -22.90 0.14 0.78
CA ILE A 2 -23.25 1.56 0.89
C ILE A 2 -22.00 2.35 0.49
N LYS A 3 -22.08 3.16 -0.58
CA LYS A 3 -20.98 4.02 -1.02
C LYS A 3 -21.04 5.32 -0.23
N PHE A 4 -20.04 5.55 0.61
CA PHE A 4 -19.82 6.87 1.21
C PHE A 4 -18.93 7.65 0.25
N THR A 5 -19.43 8.78 -0.24
CA THR A 5 -18.69 9.67 -1.14
C THR A 5 -18.42 10.97 -0.39
N ASP A 6 -17.19 11.49 -0.48
CA ASP A 6 -16.84 12.78 0.12
C ASP A 6 -17.32 13.96 -0.74
N SER A 7 -17.15 15.19 -0.24
CA SER A 7 -17.53 16.42 -0.95
C SER A 7 -16.76 16.68 -2.25
N ALA A 8 -15.69 15.93 -2.54
CA ALA A 8 -14.90 16.01 -3.76
C ALA A 8 -15.30 14.96 -4.80
N GLY A 9 -16.26 14.07 -4.50
CA GLY A 9 -16.70 13.00 -5.38
C GLY A 9 -15.90 11.70 -5.25
N ILE A 10 -14.99 11.61 -4.28
CA ILE A 10 -14.18 10.41 -4.03
C ILE A 10 -15.00 9.38 -3.26
N VAL A 11 -15.07 8.16 -3.77
CA VAL A 11 -15.73 7.04 -3.07
C VAL A 11 -14.80 6.58 -1.94
N LEU A 12 -15.14 6.93 -0.70
CA LEU A 12 -14.40 6.52 0.50
C LEU A 12 -14.32 4.99 0.62
N GLY A 13 -15.42 4.28 0.32
CA GLY A 13 -15.45 2.82 0.36
C GLY A 13 -15.04 2.26 1.73
N HIS A 14 -14.06 1.36 1.74
CA HIS A 14 -13.45 0.75 2.93
C HIS A 14 -12.27 1.56 3.49
N ALA A 15 -12.00 2.79 3.00
CA ALA A 15 -10.87 3.61 3.43
C ALA A 15 -10.78 3.74 4.96
N VAL A 16 -11.89 4.10 5.62
CA VAL A 16 -11.89 4.34 7.07
C VAL A 16 -11.51 3.08 7.86
N SER A 17 -12.05 1.92 7.49
CA SER A 17 -11.70 0.66 8.13
C SER A 17 -10.27 0.21 7.80
N PHE A 18 -9.84 0.43 6.55
CA PHE A 18 -8.50 0.08 6.09
C PHE A 18 -7.42 0.87 6.82
N PHE A 19 -7.58 2.18 7.03
CA PHE A 19 -6.57 2.99 7.73
C PHE A 19 -6.62 2.90 9.25
N ASN A 20 -7.79 2.67 9.84
CA ASN A 20 -7.89 2.47 11.28
C ASN A 20 -7.34 1.11 11.70
N ASP A 21 -7.65 0.05 10.95
CA ASP A 21 -7.24 -1.33 11.25
C ASP A 21 -7.30 -2.20 9.99
N ALA A 22 -6.23 -2.15 9.19
CA ALA A 22 -6.11 -2.93 7.96
C ALA A 22 -6.18 -4.44 8.23
N ASP A 23 -5.50 -4.91 9.28
CA ASP A 23 -5.43 -6.34 9.61
C ASP A 23 -6.80 -6.88 10.04
N GLY A 24 -7.51 -6.14 10.90
CA GLY A 24 -8.87 -6.48 11.30
C GLY A 24 -9.84 -6.46 10.12
N MET A 25 -9.71 -5.50 9.21
CA MET A 25 -10.51 -5.45 7.98
C MET A 25 -10.22 -6.65 7.06
N PHE A 26 -8.96 -7.04 6.89
CA PHE A 26 -8.60 -8.23 6.10
C PHE A 26 -9.10 -9.52 6.75
N ALA A 27 -9.00 -9.64 8.07
CA ALA A 27 -9.54 -10.77 8.82
C ALA A 27 -11.07 -10.85 8.67
N TYR A 28 -11.76 -9.70 8.73
CA TYR A 28 -13.20 -9.62 8.46
C TYR A 28 -13.53 -10.05 7.03
N GLY A 29 -12.81 -9.54 6.02
CA GLY A 29 -13.00 -9.90 4.62
C GLY A 29 -12.83 -11.41 4.38
N LYS A 30 -11.77 -12.01 4.94
CA LYS A 30 -11.58 -13.47 4.89
C LYS A 30 -12.77 -14.21 5.48
N ASN A 31 -13.24 -13.82 6.66
CA ASN A 31 -14.38 -14.47 7.31
C ASN A 31 -15.68 -14.30 6.51
N TYR A 32 -15.91 -13.12 5.93
CA TYR A 32 -17.06 -12.83 5.07
C TYR A 32 -17.11 -13.79 3.86
N PHE A 33 -15.96 -14.04 3.24
CA PHE A 33 -15.82 -15.00 2.14
C PHE A 33 -15.57 -16.45 2.61
N ARG A 34 -15.97 -16.81 3.84
CA ARG A 34 -15.86 -18.17 4.40
C ARG A 34 -14.43 -18.73 4.42
N ASN A 35 -13.44 -17.86 4.43
CA ASN A 35 -12.02 -18.16 4.49
C ASN A 35 -11.55 -19.13 3.37
N THR A 36 -12.15 -19.03 2.17
CA THR A 36 -11.75 -19.84 1.01
C THR A 36 -10.32 -19.53 0.55
N ARG A 37 -9.75 -18.40 1.00
CA ARG A 37 -8.44 -17.85 0.63
C ARG A 37 -8.34 -17.41 -0.83
N ASP A 38 -9.47 -17.35 -1.51
CA ASP A 38 -9.56 -16.73 -2.83
C ASP A 38 -9.29 -15.22 -2.72
N PRO A 39 -8.68 -14.61 -3.75
CA PRO A 39 -8.51 -13.15 -3.78
C PRO A 39 -9.85 -12.43 -3.71
N PHE A 40 -9.88 -11.29 -3.03
CA PHE A 40 -11.04 -10.41 -2.99
C PHE A 40 -10.61 -8.96 -3.15
N THR A 41 -11.54 -8.09 -3.56
CA THR A 41 -11.26 -6.68 -3.77
C THR A 41 -11.87 -5.81 -2.68
N ILE A 42 -11.18 -4.71 -2.40
CA ILE A 42 -11.72 -3.61 -1.61
C ILE A 42 -11.59 -2.32 -2.40
N THR A 43 -12.55 -1.42 -2.29
CA THR A 43 -12.38 -0.04 -2.75
C THR A 43 -11.99 0.82 -1.56
N ALA A 44 -10.89 1.58 -1.62
CA ALA A 44 -10.44 2.50 -0.58
C ALA A 44 -10.06 3.85 -1.23
N ALA A 45 -10.77 4.92 -0.86
CA ALA A 45 -10.54 6.28 -1.35
C ALA A 45 -10.45 6.40 -2.89
N GLY A 46 -11.38 5.76 -3.60
CA GLY A 46 -11.41 5.75 -5.06
C GLY A 46 -10.58 4.66 -5.72
N GLU A 47 -9.59 4.09 -5.02
CA GLU A 47 -8.75 3.01 -5.55
C GLU A 47 -9.32 1.63 -5.28
N THR A 48 -9.10 0.68 -6.20
CA THR A 48 -9.51 -0.73 -6.02
C THR A 48 -8.30 -1.60 -5.74
N LEU A 49 -8.20 -2.11 -4.52
CA LEU A 49 -7.10 -2.95 -4.05
C LEU A 49 -7.48 -4.43 -4.14
N TYR A 50 -6.60 -5.25 -4.71
CA TYR A 50 -6.73 -6.70 -4.76
C TYR A 50 -6.02 -7.32 -3.55
N ILE A 51 -6.78 -7.97 -2.68
CA ILE A 51 -6.28 -8.60 -1.47
C ILE A 51 -6.07 -10.10 -1.74
N ILE A 52 -4.81 -10.53 -1.67
CA ILE A 52 -4.40 -11.92 -1.90
C ILE A 52 -3.97 -12.52 -0.57
N THR A 53 -4.63 -13.59 -0.15
CA THR A 53 -4.42 -14.22 1.18
C THR A 53 -3.88 -15.65 1.12
N SER A 54 -3.72 -16.18 -0.10
CA SER A 54 -3.10 -17.48 -0.38
C SER A 54 -1.62 -17.30 -0.67
N ILE A 55 -0.77 -18.03 0.06
CA ILE A 55 0.69 -18.03 -0.12
C ILE A 55 1.07 -18.46 -1.55
N PHE A 56 0.32 -19.39 -2.14
CA PHE A 56 0.57 -19.86 -3.50
C PHE A 56 0.28 -18.78 -4.55
N ALA A 57 -0.82 -18.03 -4.37
CA ALA A 57 -1.19 -16.95 -5.27
C ALA A 57 -0.25 -15.74 -5.15
N VAL A 58 0.27 -15.44 -3.94
CA VAL A 58 1.28 -14.39 -3.74
C VAL A 58 2.53 -14.67 -4.57
N ASN A 59 3.04 -15.90 -4.55
CA ASN A 59 4.21 -16.29 -5.35
C ASN A 59 4.00 -16.14 -6.86
N GLU A 60 2.79 -16.36 -7.36
CA GLU A 60 2.46 -16.22 -8.77
C GLU A 60 2.40 -14.75 -9.20
N VAL A 61 1.79 -13.89 -8.38
CA VAL A 61 1.71 -12.44 -8.64
C VAL A 61 3.11 -11.80 -8.59
N TYR A 62 3.95 -12.17 -7.63
CA TYR A 62 5.33 -11.64 -7.55
C TYR A 62 6.25 -12.12 -8.67
N ARG A 63 5.96 -13.23 -9.35
CA ARG A 63 6.73 -13.65 -10.53
C ARG A 63 6.42 -12.79 -11.76
N ASN A 64 5.26 -12.14 -11.81
CA ASN A 64 4.82 -11.27 -12.91
C ASN A 64 4.95 -9.78 -12.53
N THR A 65 6.13 -9.38 -12.05
CA THR A 65 6.41 -8.02 -11.57
C THR A 65 6.33 -6.93 -12.65
N GLU A 66 6.39 -7.29 -13.93
CA GLU A 66 6.24 -6.32 -15.04
C GLU A 66 4.87 -5.62 -15.06
N GLN A 67 3.85 -6.19 -14.43
CA GLN A 67 2.50 -5.61 -14.37
C GLN A 67 2.20 -4.84 -13.07
N LEU A 68 3.11 -4.87 -12.10
CA LEU A 68 2.92 -4.22 -10.79
C LEU A 68 3.83 -2.99 -10.68
N THR A 69 3.36 -1.85 -11.20
CA THR A 69 4.06 -0.55 -11.04
C THR A 69 3.87 -0.06 -9.60
N PHE A 70 4.77 -0.49 -8.71
CA PHE A 70 4.75 -0.13 -7.29
C PHE A 70 4.76 1.39 -7.10
N ASP A 71 5.59 2.09 -7.87
CA ASP A 71 5.79 3.54 -7.71
C ASP A 71 4.54 4.35 -8.09
N ASP A 72 3.92 4.03 -9.22
CA ASP A 72 2.68 4.68 -9.68
C ASP A 72 1.53 4.38 -8.72
N TYR A 73 1.40 3.11 -8.29
CA TYR A 73 0.36 2.71 -7.34
C TYR A 73 0.48 3.44 -6.00
N ILE A 74 1.68 3.49 -5.40
CA ILE A 74 1.89 4.18 -4.13
C ILE A 74 1.67 5.69 -4.30
N THR A 75 2.09 6.27 -5.43
CA THR A 75 1.90 7.69 -5.73
C THR A 75 0.42 8.04 -5.86
N ASP A 76 -0.35 7.32 -6.68
CA ASP A 76 -1.78 7.56 -6.88
C ASP A 76 -2.58 7.35 -5.60
N MET A 77 -2.19 6.35 -4.80
CA MET A 77 -2.76 6.12 -3.49
C MET A 77 -2.50 7.30 -2.53
N MET A 78 -1.27 7.82 -2.50
CA MET A 78 -0.94 9.00 -1.69
C MET A 78 -1.68 10.26 -2.14
N VAL A 79 -1.80 10.50 -3.44
CA VAL A 79 -2.59 11.62 -4.00
C VAL A 79 -4.05 11.50 -3.59
N SER A 80 -4.62 10.30 -3.68
CA SER A 80 -6.01 10.02 -3.28
C SER A 80 -6.24 10.27 -1.78
N PHE A 81 -5.19 10.25 -0.96
CA PHE A 81 -5.24 10.62 0.46
C PHE A 81 -4.97 12.11 0.73
N GLY A 82 -4.85 12.92 -0.31
CA GLY A 82 -4.59 14.36 -0.19
C GLY A 82 -3.14 14.70 0.12
N ALA A 83 -2.20 13.76 -0.07
CA ALA A 83 -0.79 14.09 -0.03
C ALA A 83 -0.46 15.07 -1.15
N THR A 84 0.33 16.10 -0.84
CA THR A 84 0.72 17.08 -1.84
C THR A 84 1.78 16.47 -2.77
N PRO A 85 1.81 16.84 -4.07
CA PRO A 85 2.86 16.38 -4.99
C PRO A 85 4.27 16.65 -4.47
N HIS A 86 4.45 17.73 -3.69
CA HIS A 86 5.72 18.03 -3.04
C HIS A 86 6.11 16.99 -1.98
N ALA A 87 5.19 16.61 -1.09
CA ALA A 87 5.46 15.59 -0.08
C ALA A 87 5.72 14.21 -0.69
N ILE A 88 5.03 13.88 -1.78
CA ILE A 88 5.27 12.65 -2.55
C ILE A 88 6.66 12.70 -3.20
N GLY A 89 7.05 13.84 -3.80
CA GLY A 89 8.38 14.04 -4.35
C GLY A 89 9.49 13.82 -3.33
N GLU A 90 9.37 14.40 -2.14
CA GLU A 90 10.32 14.22 -1.04
C GLU A 90 10.45 12.75 -0.58
N MET A 91 9.38 11.95 -0.68
CA MET A 91 9.43 10.52 -0.36
C MET A 91 10.22 9.71 -1.38
N TRP A 92 10.11 10.07 -2.67
CA TRP A 92 10.80 9.44 -3.80
C TRP A 92 12.20 9.99 -4.04
N GLU A 93 12.55 11.12 -3.41
CA GLU A 93 13.89 11.67 -3.45
C GLU A 93 14.83 10.93 -2.46
N PRO A 94 16.08 10.65 -2.85
CA PRO A 94 17.09 10.16 -1.93
C PRO A 94 17.29 11.18 -0.81
N SER A 95 17.13 10.75 0.45
CA SER A 95 17.28 11.67 1.58
C SER A 95 18.65 12.36 1.57
N SER A 96 18.66 13.67 1.31
CA SER A 96 19.88 14.49 1.38
C SER A 96 20.37 14.67 2.82
N GLN A 97 19.47 14.48 3.79
CA GLN A 97 19.81 14.37 5.20
C GLN A 97 20.51 13.04 5.46
N LYS A 98 21.81 13.10 5.76
CA LYS A 98 22.45 12.10 6.62
C LYS A 98 21.64 12.05 7.91
N LEU A 99 20.69 11.13 8.02
CA LEU A 99 19.99 10.88 9.27
C LEU A 99 21.08 10.57 10.30
N ASN A 100 21.36 11.54 11.18
CA ASN A 100 22.35 11.42 12.25
C ASN A 100 21.75 10.56 13.38
N ARG A 101 21.28 9.36 13.01
CA ARG A 101 20.82 8.32 13.93
C ARG A 101 22.07 7.55 14.31
N GLY A 102 22.59 7.84 15.50
CA GLY A 102 23.82 7.22 15.99
C GLY A 102 23.78 5.69 15.87
N GLY A 103 24.85 5.13 15.29
CA GLY A 103 25.23 3.75 15.52
C GLY A 103 24.85 2.67 14.50
N GLY A 104 24.66 2.99 13.21
CA GLY A 104 24.48 1.94 12.18
C GLY A 104 25.00 2.36 10.81
N ASN A 105 25.75 1.46 10.15
CA ASN A 105 26.24 1.65 8.77
C ASN A 105 25.09 1.37 7.79
N TRP A 106 24.16 2.33 7.66
CA TRP A 106 23.03 2.23 6.73
C TRP A 106 23.47 2.61 5.31
N PRO A 107 23.07 1.87 4.27
CA PRO A 107 23.47 2.15 2.90
C PRO A 107 23.04 3.57 2.48
N PRO A 108 23.90 4.35 1.81
CA PRO A 108 23.57 5.72 1.44
C PRO A 108 22.43 5.77 0.42
N SER A 109 21.62 6.82 0.52
CA SER A 109 20.84 7.42 -0.57
C SER A 109 19.81 6.53 -1.29
N LYS A 110 19.06 5.71 -0.57
CA LYS A 110 17.80 5.17 -1.12
C LYS A 110 16.63 6.04 -0.64
N PRO A 111 15.70 6.42 -1.53
CA PRO A 111 14.44 7.06 -1.15
C PRO A 111 13.69 6.24 -0.10
N LEU A 112 12.90 6.90 0.74
CA LEU A 112 12.13 6.25 1.81
C LEU A 112 11.21 5.16 1.26
N ALA A 113 10.61 5.41 0.10
CA ALA A 113 9.74 4.44 -0.56
C ALA A 113 10.49 3.15 -0.96
N HIS A 114 11.71 3.25 -1.50
CA HIS A 114 12.51 2.08 -1.86
C HIS A 114 13.03 1.31 -0.63
N ILE A 115 13.21 1.99 0.51
CA ILE A 115 13.53 1.30 1.78
C ILE A 115 12.32 0.48 2.24
N ALA A 116 11.13 1.06 2.22
CA ALA A 116 9.89 0.35 2.55
C ALA A 116 9.66 -0.84 1.62
N GLU A 117 9.84 -0.66 0.32
CA GLU A 117 9.77 -1.73 -0.68
C GLU A 117 10.78 -2.87 -0.37
N THR A 118 12.02 -2.53 -0.02
CA THR A 118 13.05 -3.53 0.33
C THR A 118 12.66 -4.35 1.55
N ILE A 119 12.10 -3.71 2.59
CA ILE A 119 11.65 -4.40 3.80
C ILE A 119 10.50 -5.36 3.47
N ILE A 120 9.53 -4.92 2.67
CA ILE A 120 8.40 -5.75 2.22
C ILE A 120 8.93 -6.97 1.45
N ARG A 121 9.90 -6.77 0.53
CA ARG A 121 10.51 -7.86 -0.24
C ARG A 121 11.28 -8.86 0.62
N GLN A 122 11.82 -8.46 1.78
CA GLN A 122 12.57 -9.34 2.68
C GLN A 122 11.68 -10.21 3.58
N GLN A 123 10.43 -9.81 3.81
CA GLN A 123 9.47 -10.52 4.65
C GLN A 123 8.69 -11.62 3.90
N LEU A 124 8.93 -11.73 2.60
CA LEU A 124 8.37 -12.73 1.69
C LEU A 124 9.36 -13.87 1.48
#